data_AF-A0A1R0XBB9-F1
#
_entry.id   AF-A0A1R0XBB9-F1
#
_cell.length_a   1.000
_cell.length_b   1.000
_cell.length_c   1.000
_cell.angle_alpha   90.00
_cell.angle_beta   90.00
_cell.angle_gamma   90.00
#
_symmetry.space_group_name_H-M   'P 1'
#
loop_
_entity.id
_entity.type
_entity.pdbx_description
1 polymer ?
#
loop_
_entity_poly.entity_id
_entity_poly.type
_entity_poly.pdbx_seq_one_letter_code
_entity_poly.pdbx_strand_id
1 'polypeptide(L)'
;MSVLSPIHPHAVQMINVALSEIVRKGGKVERMHLHVCPRSELAQHQVIQTAFGYLRIHLNDFVPKGYSYVLEDPGGDKRGFAWVSIPKDARIMENRQKEA
;
A
#
# COMPACT_ATOMS: atom_id res chain seq x y z
N MET A 1 5.68 18.28 21.58
CA MET A 1 5.78 17.79 20.20
C MET A 1 5.60 16.28 20.25
N SER A 2 4.54 15.74 19.66
CA SER A 2 4.33 14.28 19.65
C SER A 2 5.29 13.67 18.64
N VAL A 3 6.19 12.81 19.10
CA VAL A 3 7.04 12.02 18.20
C VAL A 3 6.16 11.01 17.47
N LEU A 4 6.24 10.98 16.14
CA LEU A 4 5.55 9.95 15.36
C LEU A 4 6.12 8.58 15.75
N SER A 5 5.24 7.60 15.94
CA SER A 5 5.70 6.24 16.21
C SER A 5 6.50 5.71 15.02
N PRO A 6 7.61 4.99 15.22
CA PRO A 6 8.32 4.37 14.13
C PRO A 6 7.45 3.32 13.43
N ILE A 7 7.53 3.24 12.10
CA ILE A 7 6.78 2.25 11.32
C ILE A 7 7.36 0.86 11.58
N HIS A 8 6.50 -0.11 11.86
CA HIS A 8 6.92 -1.48 12.10
C HIS A 8 7.69 -2.06 10.88
N PRO A 9 8.87 -2.69 11.07
CA PRO A 9 9.70 -3.17 9.96
C PRO A 9 8.98 -4.13 9.00
N HIS A 10 8.15 -5.02 9.54
CA HIS A 10 7.32 -5.92 8.73
C HIS A 10 6.36 -5.17 7.78
N ALA A 11 5.79 -4.03 8.20
CA ALA A 11 4.93 -3.23 7.33
C ALA A 11 5.74 -2.64 6.16
N VAL A 12 6.96 -2.13 6.43
CA VAL A 12 7.87 -1.65 5.39
C VAL A 12 8.24 -2.78 4.42
N GLN A 13 8.47 -3.99 4.92
CA GLN A 13 8.73 -5.16 4.08
C GLN A 13 7.53 -5.48 3.17
N MET A 14 6.31 -5.51 3.69
CA MET A 14 5.10 -5.75 2.90
C MET A 14 4.92 -4.68 1.80
N ILE A 15 5.18 -3.42 2.13
CA ILE A 15 5.15 -2.30 1.17
C ILE A 15 6.21 -2.52 0.07
N ASN A 16 7.44 -2.87 0.43
CA ASN A 16 8.51 -3.14 -0.54
C ASN A 16 8.15 -4.30 -1.48
N VAL A 17 7.53 -5.36 -0.97
CA VAL A 17 7.08 -6.48 -1.81
C VAL A 17 6.06 -6.00 -2.83
N ALA A 18 5.02 -5.28 -2.40
CA ALA A 18 3.99 -4.75 -3.30
C ALA A 18 4.57 -3.77 -4.34
N LEU A 19 5.45 -2.87 -3.92
CA LEU A 19 6.13 -1.94 -4.84
C LEU A 19 6.97 -2.68 -5.86
N SER A 20 7.66 -3.75 -5.48
CA SER A 20 8.50 -4.52 -6.40
C SER A 20 7.71 -5.10 -7.57
N GLU A 21 6.45 -5.49 -7.36
CA GLU A 21 5.58 -6.02 -8.41
C GLU A 21 5.24 -4.96 -9.47
N ILE A 22 5.09 -3.72 -9.03
CA ILE A 22 4.75 -2.59 -9.90
C ILE A 22 6.02 -2.07 -10.60
N VAL A 23 7.12 -1.88 -9.85
CA VAL A 23 8.39 -1.38 -10.37
C VAL A 23 8.99 -2.32 -11.42
N ARG A 24 8.89 -3.64 -11.23
CA ARG A 24 9.32 -4.64 -12.23
C ARG A 24 8.60 -4.50 -13.58
N LYS A 25 7.41 -3.92 -13.59
CA LYS A 25 6.62 -3.65 -14.81
C LYS A 25 6.89 -2.26 -15.40
N GLY A 26 7.90 -1.54 -14.89
CA GLY A 26 8.27 -0.20 -15.32
C GLY A 26 7.61 0.93 -14.53
N GLY A 27 6.89 0.62 -13.45
CA GLY A 27 6.30 1.63 -12.58
C GLY A 27 7.34 2.42 -11.79
N LYS A 28 6.98 3.63 -11.42
CA LYS A 28 7.86 4.63 -10.80
C LYS A 28 7.34 5.03 -9.43
N VAL A 29 8.10 4.81 -8.35
CA VAL A 29 7.60 5.00 -6.96
C VAL A 29 7.16 6.44 -6.69
N GLU A 30 7.77 7.41 -7.35
CA GLU A 30 7.43 8.83 -7.23
C GLU A 30 6.00 9.13 -7.69
N ARG A 31 5.45 8.28 -8.57
CA ARG A 31 4.06 8.33 -9.04
C ARG A 31 3.12 7.49 -8.19
N MET A 32 3.60 6.81 -7.15
CA MET A 32 2.79 5.89 -6.36
C MET A 32 2.34 6.49 -5.04
N HIS A 33 1.17 6.05 -4.59
CA HIS A 33 0.63 6.35 -3.27
C HIS A 33 0.21 5.08 -2.56
N LEU A 34 0.54 4.98 -1.28
CA LEU A 34 -0.01 4.00 -0.38
C LEU A 34 -1.36 4.49 0.15
N HIS A 35 -2.44 3.87 -0.28
CA HIS A 35 -3.77 4.14 0.25
C HIS A 35 -4.00 3.33 1.53
N VAL A 36 -4.28 4.05 2.62
CA VAL A 36 -4.50 3.46 3.94
C VAL A 36 -5.79 3.98 4.58
N CYS A 37 -6.35 3.18 5.48
CA CYS A 37 -7.42 3.61 6.35
C CYS A 37 -6.92 4.78 7.25
N PRO A 38 -7.70 5.87 7.41
CA PRO A 38 -7.34 7.00 8.28
C PRO A 38 -7.11 6.63 9.75
N ARG A 39 -7.66 5.49 10.19
CA ARG A 39 -7.50 4.96 11.56
C ARG A 39 -6.34 3.98 11.71
N SER A 40 -5.52 3.80 10.67
CA SER A 40 -4.32 2.97 10.73
C SER A 40 -3.16 3.74 11.40
N GLU A 41 -2.20 3.01 11.96
CA GLU A 41 -0.97 3.62 12.50
C GLU A 41 -0.18 4.36 11.41
N LEU A 42 -0.21 3.85 10.17
CA LEU A 42 0.42 4.48 9.01
C LEU A 42 -0.17 5.85 8.69
N ALA A 43 -1.40 6.16 9.11
CA ALA A 43 -2.04 7.44 8.84
C ALA A 43 -1.36 8.63 9.53
N GLN A 44 -0.48 8.36 10.50
CA GLN A 44 0.33 9.38 11.18
C GLN A 44 1.49 9.90 10.32
N HIS A 45 1.80 9.21 9.22
CA HIS A 45 2.93 9.52 8.34
C HIS A 45 2.43 10.11 7.02
N GLN A 46 3.21 11.03 6.45
CA GLN A 46 2.97 11.57 5.10
C GLN A 46 3.75 10.81 4.03
N VAL A 47 4.93 10.31 4.39
CA VAL A 47 5.84 9.59 3.51
C VAL A 47 6.50 8.43 4.24
N ILE A 48 6.81 7.37 3.50
CA ILE A 48 7.56 6.21 3.99
C ILE A 48 8.81 6.07 3.12
N GLN A 49 9.97 5.94 3.75
CA GLN A 49 11.18 5.56 3.02
C GLN A 49 11.13 4.05 2.69
N THR A 50 11.28 3.73 1.41
CA THR A 50 11.23 2.35 0.89
C THR A 50 12.53 2.00 0.16
N ALA A 51 12.69 0.74 -0.24
CA ALA A 51 13.85 0.31 -1.03
C ALA A 51 13.88 0.94 -2.44
N PHE A 52 12.74 1.49 -2.91
CA PHE A 52 12.60 2.07 -4.24
C PHE A 52 12.60 3.61 -4.23
N GLY A 53 12.58 4.23 -3.05
CA GLY A 53 12.47 5.68 -2.86
C GLY A 53 11.42 6.06 -1.81
N TYR A 54 11.01 7.32 -1.79
CA TYR A 54 9.95 7.80 -0.87
C TYR A 54 8.56 7.51 -1.44
N LEU A 55 7.75 6.78 -0.69
CA LEU A 55 6.35 6.50 -1.01
C LEU A 55 5.44 7.46 -0.26
N ARG A 56 4.53 8.14 -0.97
CA ARG A 56 3.53 9.02 -0.36
C ARG A 56 2.39 8.21 0.24
N ILE A 57 1.88 8.65 1.38
CA ILE A 57 0.68 8.07 1.99
C ILE A 57 -0.53 8.91 1.60
N HIS A 58 -1.59 8.22 1.21
CA HIS A 58 -2.89 8.80 0.94
C HIS A 58 -3.92 8.19 1.89
N LEU A 59 -4.57 9.02 2.69
CA LEU A 59 -5.66 8.56 3.55
C LEU A 59 -6.92 8.40 2.69
N ASN A 60 -7.54 7.22 2.74
CA ASN A 60 -8.75 6.95 1.98
C ASN A 60 -9.84 6.41 2.92
N ASP A 61 -10.89 7.21 3.14
CA ASP A 61 -12.01 6.87 4.03
C ASP A 61 -12.77 5.61 3.59
N PHE A 62 -12.69 5.25 2.31
CA PHE A 62 -13.30 4.03 1.76
C PHE A 62 -12.46 2.78 1.97
N VAL A 63 -11.22 2.91 2.47
CA VAL A 63 -10.36 1.75 2.79
C VAL A 63 -10.64 1.29 4.22
N PRO A 64 -11.16 0.06 4.42
CA PRO A 64 -11.42 -0.45 5.75
C PRO A 64 -10.11 -0.70 6.51
N LYS A 65 -10.17 -0.67 7.85
CA LYS A 65 -9.00 -0.98 8.68
C LYS A 65 -8.49 -2.39 8.37
N GLY A 66 -7.17 -2.53 8.21
CA GLY A 66 -6.51 -3.79 7.87
C GLY A 66 -6.28 -4.00 6.37
N TYR A 67 -6.91 -3.18 5.51
CA TYR A 67 -6.61 -3.12 4.09
C TYR A 67 -5.64 -1.98 3.78
N SER A 68 -4.78 -2.22 2.80
CA SER A 68 -3.96 -1.17 2.19
C SER A 68 -3.46 -1.62 0.83
N TYR A 69 -3.34 -0.68 -0.10
CA TYR A 69 -2.85 -0.95 -1.45
C TYR A 69 -2.01 0.21 -1.95
N VAL A 70 -1.14 -0.08 -2.92
CA VAL A 70 -0.42 0.94 -3.69
C VAL A 70 -1.15 1.17 -5.00
N LEU A 71 -1.29 2.43 -5.38
CA LEU A 71 -1.85 2.85 -6.65
C LEU A 71 -0.97 3.93 -7.29
N GLU A 72 -0.77 3.82 -8.60
CA GLU A 72 -0.09 4.83 -9.40
C GLU A 72 -1.03 5.98 -9.79
N ASP A 73 -0.49 7.21 -9.76
CA ASP A 73 -1.16 8.44 -10.18
C ASP A 73 -1.72 8.32 -11.61
N PRO A 74 -2.95 8.82 -11.85
CA PRO A 74 -3.54 8.80 -13.19
C PRO A 74 -2.71 9.65 -14.15
N GLY A 75 -2.31 9.08 -15.30
CA GLY A 75 -1.56 9.81 -16.32
C GLY A 75 -0.76 8.93 -17.29
N GLY A 76 -1.25 7.72 -17.59
CA GLY A 76 -0.62 6.78 -18.52
C GLY A 76 -1.58 5.64 -18.86
N ASP A 77 -1.24 4.83 -19.86
CA ASP A 77 -2.11 3.76 -20.40
C ASP A 77 -2.31 2.58 -19.43
N LYS A 78 -1.41 2.43 -18.45
CA LYS A 78 -1.47 1.38 -17.42
C LYS A 78 -1.28 2.00 -16.05
N ARG A 79 -2.10 1.60 -15.09
CA ARG A 79 -1.96 1.99 -13.68
C ARG A 79 -1.30 0.86 -12.92
N GLY A 80 -0.15 1.15 -12.30
CA GLY A 80 0.42 0.29 -11.28
C GLY A 80 -0.56 0.10 -10.11
N PHE A 81 -0.82 -1.15 -9.75
CA PHE A 81 -1.64 -1.50 -8.59
C PHE A 81 -1.09 -2.76 -7.92
N ALA A 82 -1.02 -2.76 -6.59
CA ALA A 82 -0.69 -3.93 -5.81
C ALA A 82 -1.28 -3.84 -4.40
N TRP A 83 -1.78 -4.96 -3.89
CA TRP A 83 -2.20 -5.06 -2.50
C TRP A 83 -1.00 -5.14 -1.57
N VAL A 84 -1.04 -4.39 -0.47
CA VAL A 84 -0.03 -4.46 0.60
C VAL A 84 -0.55 -5.32 1.73
N SER A 85 -1.78 -5.07 2.18
CA SER A 85 -2.42 -5.80 3.26
C SER A 85 -3.86 -6.08 2.89
N ILE A 86 -4.28 -7.32 3.13
CA ILE A 86 -5.65 -7.79 3.05
C ILE A 86 -5.87 -8.64 4.31
N PRO A 87 -6.95 -8.42 5.10
CA PRO A 87 -7.27 -9.28 6.24
C PRO A 87 -7.37 -10.75 5.84
N LYS A 88 -6.93 -11.65 6.73
CA LYS A 88 -6.92 -13.11 6.46
C LYS A 88 -8.29 -13.62 6.02
N ASP A 89 -9.35 -13.13 6.65
CA ASP A 89 -10.73 -13.55 6.38
C ASP A 89 -11.19 -13.18 4.96
N ALA A 90 -10.65 -12.11 4.39
CA ALA A 90 -10.95 -11.71 3.02
C ALA A 90 -10.20 -12.54 1.98
N ARG A 91 -9.00 -13.06 2.30
CA ARG A 91 -8.28 -14.01 1.43
C ARG A 91 -9.01 -15.35 1.32
N ILE A 92 -9.73 -15.76 2.36
CA ILE A 92 -10.58 -16.96 2.32
C ILE A 92 -11.71 -16.80 1.30
N MET A 93 -12.28 -15.60 1.17
CA MET A 93 -13.34 -15.34 0.20
C MET A 93 -12.82 -15.27 -1.24
N GLU A 94 -11.64 -14.67 -1.46
CA GLU A 94 -11.03 -14.59 -2.80
C GLU A 94 -10.67 -15.99 -3.35
N ASN A 95 -10.15 -16.88 -2.51
CA ASN A 95 -9.81 -18.24 -2.94
C ASN A 95 -11.06 -19.04 -3.32
N ARG A 96 -12.18 -18.90 -2.59
CA ARG A 96 -13.45 -19.58 -2.95
C ARG A 96 -14.03 -19.12 -4.29
N GLN A 97 -13.82 -17.86 -4.68
CA GLN A 97 -14.29 -17.35 -5.97
C GLN A 97 -13.44 -17.82 -7.16
N LYS A 98 -12.19 -18.26 -6.94
CA LYS A 98 -11.32 -18.81 -7.99
C LYS A 98 -11.54 -20.32 -8.21
N GLU A 99 -12.30 -20.98 -7.33
CA GLU A 99 -12.61 -22.42 -7.37
C GLU A 99 -14.04 -22.70 -7.91
N ALA A 100 -14.80 -21.66 -8.27
CA ALA A 100 -16.16 -21.75 -8.82
C ALA A 100 -16.18 -21.33 -10.29
#